data_AF-A0A011PLC3-F1
#
_entry.id   AF-A0A011PLC3-F1
#
_cell.length_a   1.000
_cell.length_b   1.000
_cell.length_c   1.000
_cell.angle_alpha   90.00
_cell.angle_beta   90.00
_cell.angle_gamma   90.00
#
_symmetry.space_group_name_H-M   'P 1'
#
loop_
_entity.id
_entity.type
_entity.pdbx_description
1 polymer ?
#
loop_
_entity_poly.entity_id
_entity_poly.type
_entity_poly.pdbx_seq_one_letter_code
_entity_poly.pdbx_strand_id
1 'polypeptide(L)'
;MKCPSCNSEAIRRSRRRGPQEGTALRLKSEAPFRCRDCGLRFIAQSDAPDPGGADRHVSFADYLGLRGWPRRVFTDEMILGSLLAAVSMGLTVALFALAYGWIDLESLRAVASTPIR
;
A
#
# COMPACT_ATOMS: atom_id res chain seq x y z
N MET A 1 -11.23 -7.10 -32.08
CA MET A 1 -12.49 -7.02 -31.29
C MET A 1 -13.48 -6.18 -32.08
N LYS A 2 -14.79 -6.51 -32.07
CA LYS A 2 -15.84 -5.74 -32.79
C LYS A 2 -16.90 -5.25 -31.81
N CYS A 3 -17.58 -4.15 -32.14
CA CYS A 3 -18.66 -3.66 -31.30
C CYS A 3 -19.88 -4.61 -31.35
N PRO A 4 -20.46 -5.03 -30.21
CA PRO A 4 -21.60 -5.95 -30.22
C PRO A 4 -22.90 -5.35 -30.78
N SER A 5 -22.99 -4.02 -30.89
CA SER A 5 -24.20 -3.34 -31.36
C SER A 5 -24.17 -3.00 -32.85
N CYS A 6 -23.07 -2.42 -33.34
CA CYS A 6 -22.95 -1.96 -34.74
C CYS A 6 -21.92 -2.74 -35.56
N ASN A 7 -21.24 -3.72 -34.95
CA ASN A 7 -20.18 -4.51 -35.57
C ASN A 7 -18.99 -3.70 -36.14
N SER A 8 -18.86 -2.42 -35.79
CA SER A 8 -17.76 -1.55 -36.21
C SER A 8 -16.42 -1.99 -35.61
N GLU A 9 -15.33 -1.77 -36.34
CA GLU A 9 -13.96 -1.94 -35.85
C GLU A 9 -13.41 -0.68 -35.16
N ALA A 10 -14.11 0.45 -35.26
CA ALA A 10 -13.74 1.73 -34.65
C ALA A 10 -13.99 1.76 -33.13
N ILE A 11 -13.17 1.03 -32.38
CA ILE A 11 -13.25 0.92 -30.91
C ILE A 11 -12.12 1.70 -30.24
N ARG A 12 -12.44 2.41 -29.15
CA ARG A 12 -11.45 3.09 -28.29
C ARG A 12 -11.58 2.69 -26.83
N ARG A 13 -10.50 2.76 -26.06
CA ARG A 13 -10.53 2.53 -24.60
C ARG A 13 -11.28 3.67 -23.91
N SER A 14 -12.21 3.34 -23.01
CA SER A 14 -12.92 4.30 -22.17
C SER A 14 -12.21 4.48 -20.83
N ARG A 15 -12.40 5.65 -20.19
CA ARG A 15 -12.01 5.83 -18.78
C ARG A 15 -12.91 4.99 -17.87
N ARG A 16 -12.35 4.44 -16.80
CA ARG A 16 -13.07 3.71 -15.74
C ARG A 16 -13.88 4.70 -14.89
N ARG A 17 -15.11 4.38 -14.49
CA ARG A 17 -15.93 5.25 -13.63
C ARG A 17 -15.78 4.80 -12.18
N GLY A 18 -14.95 5.53 -11.43
CA GLY A 18 -14.80 5.33 -10.00
C GLY A 18 -13.97 4.10 -9.59
N PRO A 19 -13.71 3.96 -8.28
CA PRO A 19 -12.81 2.94 -7.75
C PRO A 19 -13.39 1.53 -7.81
N GLN A 20 -14.69 1.35 -7.54
CA GLN A 20 -15.36 0.04 -7.56
C GLN A 20 -15.35 -0.62 -8.95
N GLU A 21 -15.60 0.17 -10.01
CA GLU A 21 -15.52 -0.36 -11.38
C GLU A 21 -14.08 -0.72 -11.72
N GLY A 22 -13.11 0.08 -11.25
CA GLY A 22 -11.70 -0.14 -11.54
C GLY A 22 -11.10 -1.37 -10.86
N THR A 23 -11.56 -1.76 -9.66
CA THR A 23 -11.11 -2.97 -8.97
C THR A 23 -11.73 -4.23 -9.58
N ALA A 24 -13.04 -4.23 -9.85
CA ALA A 24 -13.72 -5.36 -10.46
C ALA A 24 -13.16 -5.71 -11.85
N LEU A 25 -12.89 -4.68 -12.67
CA LEU A 25 -12.29 -4.84 -14.00
C LEU A 25 -10.84 -5.34 -13.93
N ARG A 26 -10.07 -4.93 -12.92
CA ARG A 26 -8.69 -5.42 -12.71
C ARG A 26 -8.66 -6.89 -12.33
N LEU A 27 -9.55 -7.32 -11.43
CA LEU A 27 -9.60 -8.72 -10.99
C LEU A 27 -9.88 -9.68 -12.16
N LYS A 28 -10.64 -9.23 -13.16
CA LYS A 28 -11.02 -10.01 -14.33
C LYS A 28 -10.15 -9.77 -15.56
N SER A 29 -9.10 -8.95 -15.46
CA SER A 29 -8.27 -8.54 -16.61
C SER A 29 -9.08 -7.95 -17.78
N GLU A 30 -10.16 -7.25 -17.45
CA GLU A 30 -11.11 -6.68 -18.39
C GLU A 30 -10.94 -5.15 -18.46
N ALA A 31 -11.19 -4.57 -19.63
CA ALA A 31 -11.13 -3.13 -19.83
C ALA A 31 -12.44 -2.61 -20.44
N PRO A 32 -12.88 -1.38 -20.06
CA PRO A 32 -14.05 -0.78 -20.67
C PRO A 32 -13.66 -0.15 -21.99
N PHE A 33 -14.35 -0.54 -23.06
CA PHE A 33 -14.22 0.01 -24.40
C PHE A 33 -15.47 0.82 -24.77
N ARG A 34 -15.30 1.74 -25.71
CA ARG A 34 -16.37 2.55 -26.30
C ARG A 34 -16.22 2.55 -27.80
N CYS A 35 -17.29 2.18 -28.50
CA CYS A 35 -17.36 2.32 -29.96
C CYS A 35 -17.42 3.82 -30.35
N ARG A 36 -16.75 4.20 -31.44
CA ARG A 36 -16.86 5.56 -32.00
C ARG A 36 -18.16 5.78 -32.77
N ASP A 37 -18.64 4.74 -33.46
CA ASP A 37 -19.76 4.87 -34.39
C ASP A 37 -21.11 4.84 -33.68
N CYS A 38 -21.35 3.87 -32.78
CA CYS A 38 -22.59 3.79 -32.01
C CYS A 38 -22.48 4.38 -30.59
N GLY A 39 -21.28 4.75 -30.14
CA GLY A 39 -21.06 5.31 -28.81
C GLY A 39 -21.24 4.33 -27.64
N LEU A 40 -21.61 3.07 -27.91
CA LEU A 40 -21.90 2.05 -26.91
C LEU A 40 -20.64 1.71 -26.10
N ARG A 41 -20.82 1.62 -24.78
CA ARG A 41 -19.80 1.19 -23.83
C ARG A 41 -19.98 -0.29 -23.53
N PHE A 42 -18.92 -1.07 -23.66
CA PHE A 42 -18.91 -2.49 -23.34
C PHE A 42 -17.58 -2.89 -22.70
N ILE A 43 -17.57 -4.04 -22.02
CA ILE A 43 -16.39 -4.58 -21.34
C ILE A 43 -15.85 -5.73 -22.19
N ALA A 44 -14.55 -5.74 -22.46
CA ALA A 44 -13.88 -6.83 -23.15
C ALA A 44 -12.51 -7.10 -22.53
N GLN A 45 -11.99 -8.31 -22.69
CA GLN A 45 -10.61 -8.63 -22.32
C GLN A 45 -9.66 -7.77 -23.15
N SER A 46 -8.64 -7.20 -22.50
CA SER A 46 -7.60 -6.47 -23.22
C SER A 46 -6.37 -7.34 -23.39
N ASP A 47 -6.11 -7.79 -24.61
CA ASP A 47 -4.86 -8.49 -24.98
C ASP A 47 -3.65 -7.54 -24.98
N ALA A 48 -3.89 -6.22 -24.97
CA ALA A 48 -2.85 -5.22 -24.90
C ALA A 48 -2.34 -5.13 -23.44
N PRO A 49 -1.02 -5.28 -23.20
CA PRO A 49 -0.45 -5.12 -21.87
C PRO A 49 -0.84 -3.73 -21.34
N ASP A 50 -1.52 -3.71 -20.20
CA ASP A 50 -2.10 -2.50 -19.62
C ASP A 50 -0.97 -1.50 -19.31
N PRO A 51 -0.82 -0.37 -20.05
CA PRO A 51 0.22 0.61 -19.70
C PRO A 51 -0.09 1.32 -18.37
N GLY A 52 -1.28 1.10 -17.80
CA GLY A 52 -1.67 1.52 -16.44
C GLY A 52 -1.59 0.42 -15.38
N GLY A 53 -1.08 -0.75 -15.75
CA GLY A 53 -0.85 -1.93 -14.91
C GLY A 53 0.62 -2.14 -14.56
N ALA A 54 1.50 -1.16 -14.82
CA ALA A 54 2.82 -1.13 -14.21
C ALA A 54 2.62 -1.11 -12.69
N ASP A 55 2.78 -2.29 -12.09
CA ASP A 55 3.18 -2.60 -10.73
C ASP A 55 3.16 -1.41 -9.77
N ARG A 56 1.96 -0.84 -9.58
CA ARG A 56 1.78 0.19 -8.58
C ARG A 56 1.70 -0.58 -7.30
N HIS A 57 2.84 -0.72 -6.62
CA HIS A 57 2.92 -1.08 -5.21
C HIS A 57 1.82 -0.31 -4.49
N VAL A 58 0.73 -0.99 -4.20
CA VAL A 58 -0.40 -0.43 -3.47
C VAL A 58 0.11 -0.36 -2.05
N SER A 59 0.57 0.82 -1.64
CA SER A 59 1.02 1.05 -0.28
C SER A 59 -0.11 0.67 0.68
N PHE A 60 0.24 0.07 1.80
CA PHE A 60 -0.70 -0.32 2.86
C PHE A 60 -1.67 0.83 3.26
N ALA A 61 -1.21 2.08 3.12
CA ALA A 61 -2.02 3.28 3.34
C ALA A 61 -3.24 3.39 2.39
N ASP A 62 -3.14 2.90 1.16
CA ASP A 62 -4.26 2.87 0.20
C ASP A 62 -5.32 1.82 0.59
N TYR A 63 -4.92 0.73 1.25
CA TYR A 63 -5.87 -0.26 1.79
C TYR A 63 -6.65 0.28 2.99
N LEU A 64 -6.01 1.13 3.80
CA LEU A 64 -6.63 1.76 4.97
C LEU A 64 -7.46 3.00 4.64
N GLY A 65 -7.59 3.37 3.36
CA GLY A 65 -8.43 4.48 2.92
C GLY A 65 -7.94 5.86 3.40
N LEU A 66 -6.67 5.98 3.77
CA LEU A 66 -6.05 7.22 4.26
C LEU A 66 -5.85 8.20 3.10
N ARG A 67 -6.93 8.86 2.69
CA ARG A 67 -6.98 9.77 1.55
C ARG A 67 -6.82 11.22 2.03
N GLY A 68 -5.57 11.70 2.15
CA GLY A 68 -5.28 13.11 2.48
C GLY A 68 -3.87 13.36 3.02
N TRP A 69 -3.68 14.59 3.55
CA TRP A 69 -2.49 15.12 4.25
C TRP A 69 -1.68 14.13 5.12
N PRO A 70 -2.26 13.14 5.84
CA PRO A 70 -1.49 12.11 6.57
C PRO A 70 -0.54 11.27 5.70
N ARG A 71 -0.77 11.18 4.38
CA ARG A 71 0.08 10.41 3.44
C ARG A 71 1.49 11.00 3.26
N ARG A 72 1.71 12.28 3.62
CA ARG A 72 3.05 12.91 3.62
C ARG A 72 3.75 12.85 4.97
N VAL A 73 2.99 12.81 6.06
CA VAL A 73 3.53 12.80 7.42
C VAL A 73 3.98 11.38 7.78
N PHE A 74 3.18 10.35 7.47
CA PHE A 74 3.55 8.93 7.62
C PHE A 74 4.33 8.37 6.42
N THR A 75 5.40 9.05 5.99
CA THR A 75 6.39 8.41 5.11
C THR A 75 7.38 7.61 5.96
N ASP A 76 8.02 6.61 5.36
CA ASP A 76 8.91 5.63 6.02
C ASP A 76 9.94 6.25 6.97
N GLU A 77 10.39 7.48 6.67
CA GLU A 77 11.32 8.24 7.52
C GLU A 77 10.73 8.62 8.88
N MET A 78 9.41 8.85 8.99
CA MET A 78 8.78 9.17 10.27
C MET A 78 8.57 7.92 11.12
N ILE A 79 8.34 6.76 10.49
CA ILE A 79 8.27 5.46 11.20
C ILE A 79 9.66 5.11 11.73
N LEU A 80 10.69 5.23 10.89
CA LEU A 80 12.08 4.99 11.28
C LEU A 80 12.53 5.98 12.36
N GLY A 81 12.19 7.27 12.20
CA GLY A 81 12.45 8.32 13.18
C GLY A 81 11.75 8.07 14.51
N SER A 82 10.49 7.64 14.49
CA SER A 82 9.73 7.30 15.70
C SER A 82 10.31 6.07 16.41
N LEU A 83 10.73 5.05 15.67
CA LEU A 83 11.37 3.86 16.23
C LEU A 83 12.71 4.22 16.88
N LEU A 84 13.54 5.01 16.20
CA LEU A 84 14.81 5.48 16.71
C LEU A 84 14.62 6.38 17.95
N ALA A 85 13.62 7.26 17.93
CA ALA A 85 13.27 8.11 19.07
C ALA A 85 12.80 7.28 20.27
N ALA A 86 11.96 6.27 20.05
CA ALA A 86 11.51 5.39 21.13
C ALA A 86 12.65 4.57 21.75
N VAL A 87 13.54 4.02 20.91
CA VAL A 87 14.71 3.26 21.38
C VAL A 87 15.69 4.16 22.12
N SER A 88 16.00 5.35 21.59
CA SER A 88 16.87 6.31 22.27
C SER A 88 16.27 6.79 23.59
N MET A 89 14.97 7.07 23.64
CA MET A 89 14.29 7.42 24.88
C MET A 89 14.38 6.29 25.90
N GLY A 90 14.09 5.05 25.52
CA GLY A 90 14.25 3.88 26.38
C GLY A 90 15.68 3.69 26.89
N LEU A 91 16.68 3.90 26.03
CA LEU A 91 18.10 3.84 26.39
C LEU A 91 18.47 4.92 27.42
N THR A 92 18.01 6.16 27.24
CA THR A 92 18.26 7.24 28.20
C THR A 92 17.63 6.95 29.56
N VAL A 93 16.40 6.42 29.59
CA VAL A 93 15.72 6.03 30.83
C VAL A 93 16.46 4.88 31.52
N ALA A 94 16.94 3.89 30.76
CA ALA A 94 17.70 2.77 31.32
C ALA A 94 19.05 3.21 31.92
N LEU A 95 19.78 4.11 31.25
CA LEU A 95 21.02 4.68 31.78
C LEU A 95 20.76 5.51 33.05
N PHE A 96 19.66 6.25 33.08
CA PHE A 96 19.26 7.01 34.26
C PHE A 96 18.91 6.08 35.42
N ALA A 97 18.16 5.02 35.18
CA ALA A 97 17.84 4.01 36.18
C ALA A 97 19.09 3.32 36.74
N LEU A 98 20.10 3.04 35.91
CA LEU A 98 21.40 2.54 36.35
C LEU A 98 22.16 3.58 37.20
N ALA A 99 22.19 4.84 36.77
CA ALA A 99 22.91 5.92 37.47
C ALA A 99 22.32 6.24 38.85
N TYR A 100 20.99 6.16 38.99
CA TYR A 100 20.28 6.35 40.26
C TYR A 100 20.20 5.06 41.09
N GLY A 101 20.82 3.95 40.64
CA GLY A 101 20.89 2.69 41.38
C GLY A 101 19.55 1.96 41.49
N TRP A 102 18.59 2.24 40.60
CA TRP A 102 17.32 1.51 40.54
C TRP A 102 17.46 0.11 39.92
N ILE A 103 18.51 -0.10 39.14
CA ILE A 103 18.83 -1.38 38.50
C ILE A 103 20.24 -1.77 38.92
N ASP A 104 20.38 -2.89 39.64
CA ASP A 104 21.68 -3.46 39.95
C ASP A 104 22.23 -4.24 38.75
N LEU A 105 23.50 -4.05 38.43
CA LEU A 105 24.19 -4.75 37.33
C LEU A 105 24.22 -6.28 37.56
N GLU A 106 24.13 -6.72 38.82
CA GLU A 106 24.00 -8.13 39.18
C GLU A 106 22.67 -8.74 38.72
N SER A 107 21.56 -7.99 38.73
CA SER A 107 20.25 -8.47 38.29
C SER A 107 20.25 -8.78 36.78
N LEU A 108 20.93 -7.94 35.99
CA LEU A 108 21.10 -8.15 34.54
C LEU A 108 22.02 -9.35 34.25
N ARG A 109 23.06 -9.55 35.07
CA ARG A 109 23.96 -10.71 34.97
C ARG A 109 23.26 -12.02 35.33
N ALA A 110 22.36 -11.99 36.31
CA ALA A 110 21.54 -13.14 36.68
C ALA A 110 20.61 -13.58 35.55
N VAL A 111 19.93 -12.65 34.88
CA VAL A 111 19.08 -12.93 33.70
C VAL A 111 19.91 -13.46 32.50
N ALA A 112 21.11 -12.94 32.28
CA ALA A 112 22.00 -13.46 31.23
C ALA A 112 22.53 -14.87 31.52
N SER A 113 22.49 -15.31 32.79
CA SER A 113 22.98 -16.60 33.25
C SER A 113 21.91 -17.69 33.37
N THR A 114 20.62 -17.37 33.22
CA THR A 114 19.56 -18.38 33.25
C THR A 114 19.56 -19.15 31.92
N PRO A 115 19.92 -20.44 31.90
CA PRO A 115 19.77 -21.24 30.69
C PRO A 115 18.27 -21.38 30.41
N ILE A 116 17.85 -20.92 29.23
CA ILE A 116 16.52 -21.15 28.69
C ILE A 116 16.36 -22.67 28.57
N ARG A 117 15.46 -23.24 29.37
CA ARG A 117 15.08 -24.66 29.30
C ARG A 117 13.69 -24.78 28.68
#